data_AF-A0A9K3PAD4-F1
#
_entry.id   AF-A0A9K3PAD4-F1
#
_cell.length_a   1.000
_cell.length_b   1.000
_cell.length_c   1.000
_cell.angle_alpha   90.00
_cell.angle_beta   90.00
_cell.angle_gamma   90.00
#
_symmetry.space_group_name_H-M   'P 1'
#
loop_
_entity.id
_entity.type
_entity.pdbx_description
1 polymer ?
#
loop_
_entity_poly.entity_id
_entity_poly.type
_entity_poly.pdbx_seq_one_letter_code
_entity_poly.pdbx_strand_id
1 'polypeptide(L)' 'MTASPHSFLVQQFNETITLKINGDEFTHWITDTADFTVVRDDSGLYSYAELSDDGKLVPSNEKVGLSEPKPSSHHLHPK' A
#
# COMPACT_ATOMS: atom_id res chain seq x y z
N MET A 1 1.63 -17.68 15.76
CA MET A 1 1.16 -16.37 16.23
C MET A 1 0.49 -15.72 15.05
N THR A 2 -0.81 -15.43 15.12
CA THR A 2 -1.54 -14.85 13.99
C THR A 2 -1.46 -13.34 14.13
N ALA A 3 -0.71 -12.66 13.25
CA ALA A 3 -0.77 -11.21 13.16
C ALA A 3 -2.20 -10.84 12.74
N SER A 4 -2.99 -10.30 13.67
CA SER A 4 -4.27 -9.70 13.31
C SER A 4 -3.97 -8.45 12.47
N PRO A 5 -4.33 -8.41 11.18
CA PRO A 5 -4.04 -7.25 10.35
C PRO A 5 -4.77 -6.04 10.95
N HIS A 6 -4.01 -5.07 11.47
CA HIS A 6 -4.59 -3.87 12.04
C HIS A 6 -4.90 -2.92 10.87
N SER A 7 -6.18 -2.75 10.58
CA SER A 7 -6.64 -1.76 9.63
C SER A 7 -6.73 -0.39 10.29
N PHE A 8 -6.32 0.66 9.58
CA PHE A 8 -6.42 2.04 10.01
C PHE A 8 -6.97 2.92 8.89
N LEU A 9 -7.60 4.03 9.29
CA LEU A 9 -8.19 5.00 8.37
C LEU A 9 -7.21 6.16 8.16
N VAL A 10 -7.04 6.59 6.93
CA VAL A 10 -6.25 7.77 6.56
C VAL A 10 -7.14 8.71 5.77
N GLN A 11 -7.05 10.01 6.05
CA GLN A 11 -7.72 11.03 5.25
C GLN A 11 -6.74 11.61 4.22
N GLN A 12 -7.11 11.55 2.94
CA GLN A 12 -6.27 12.00 1.84
C GLN A 12 -7.15 12.42 0.66
N PHE A 13 -6.83 13.55 0.01
CA PHE A 13 -7.62 14.13 -1.09
C PHE A 13 -9.12 14.30 -0.80
N ASN A 14 -9.46 14.68 0.44
CA ASN A 14 -10.84 14.77 0.96
C ASN A 14 -11.61 13.44 1.03
N GLU A 15 -10.95 12.31 0.79
CA GLU A 15 -11.51 10.98 1.01
C GLU A 15 -10.90 10.30 2.24
N THR A 16 -11.63 9.35 2.81
CA THR A 16 -11.13 8.48 3.87
C THR A 16 -10.82 7.12 3.27
N ILE A 17 -9.54 6.76 3.22
CA ILE A 17 -9.06 5.47 2.73
C ILE A 17 -8.83 4.51 3.90
N THR A 18 -9.10 3.23 3.69
CA THR A 18 -8.85 2.16 4.67
C THR A 18 -7.63 1.36 4.25
N LEU A 19 -6.63 1.29 5.12
CA LEU A 19 -5.37 0.60 4.88
C LEU A 19 -5.17 -0.50 5.92
N LYS A 20 -4.47 -1.58 5.57
CA LYS A 20 -4.11 -2.71 6.43
C LYS A 20 -2.59 -2.77 6.55
N ILE A 21 -2.09 -2.96 7.76
CA ILE A 21 -0.68 -3.30 7.96
C ILE A 21 -0.55 -4.82 7.87
N ASN A 22 0.33 -5.29 6.99
CA ASN A 22 0.71 -6.68 6.83
C ASN A 22 2.20 -6.83 7.10
N GLY A 23 2.62 -8.05 7.42
CA GLY A 23 4.03 -8.34 7.66
C GLY A 23 4.28 -9.32 8.78
N ASP A 24 5.57 -9.52 9.02
CA ASP A 24 6.11 -10.26 10.14
C ASP A 24 7.06 -9.36 10.97
N GLU A 25 7.86 -9.98 11.83
CA GLU A 25 8.80 -9.28 12.71
C GLU A 25 10.00 -8.64 11.96
N PHE A 26 10.22 -9.01 10.69
CA PHE A 26 11.34 -8.54 9.88
C PHE A 26 10.89 -7.53 8.82
N THR A 27 9.70 -7.72 8.26
CA THR A 27 9.20 -6.93 7.14
C THR A 27 7.74 -6.56 7.34
N HIS A 28 7.43 -5.27 7.15
CA HIS A 28 6.06 -4.77 7.16
C HIS A 28 5.77 -4.01 5.87
N TRP A 29 4.57 -4.19 5.34
CA TRP A 29 4.04 -3.45 4.20
C TRP A 29 2.57 -3.10 4.45
N ILE A 30 2.09 -2.10 3.71
CA ILE A 30 0.72 -1.60 3.87
C ILE A 30 -0.06 -1.98 2.61
N THR A 31 -1.30 -2.42 2.77
CA THR A 31 -2.20 -2.66 1.65
C THR A 31 -3.51 -1.89 1.81
N ASP A 32 -4.27 -1.73 0.73
CA ASP A 32 -5.65 -1.28 0.81
C ASP A 32 -6.63 -2.43 1.14
N THR A 33 -7.94 -2.15 1.07
CA THR A 33 -8.99 -3.15 1.33
C THR A 33 -9.01 -4.29 0.32
N ALA A 34 -8.54 -4.04 -0.90
CA ALA A 34 -8.41 -5.00 -2.00
C ALA A 34 -7.02 -5.65 -2.08
N ASP A 35 -6.22 -5.51 -1.02
CA ASP A 35 -4.89 -6.12 -0.85
C ASP A 35 -3.83 -5.63 -1.86
N PHE A 36 -4.04 -4.44 -2.45
CA PHE A 36 -3.01 -3.76 -3.23
C PHE A 36 -1.99 -3.13 -2.30
N THR A 37 -0.70 -3.35 -2.59
CA THR A 37 0.38 -2.75 -1.78
C THR A 37 0.46 -1.26 -2.04
N VAL A 38 0.58 -0.49 -0.96
CA VAL A 38 0.69 0.96 -1.00
C VAL A 38 1.95 1.39 -0.27
N VAL A 39 2.57 2.45 -0.77
CA VAL A 39 3.74 3.09 -0.16
C VAL A 39 3.41 4.53 0.15
N ARG A 40 3.99 5.02 1.25
CA ARG A 40 3.86 6.40 1.70
C ARG A 40 5.04 7.21 1.19
N ASP A 41 4.77 8.34 0.55
CA ASP A 41 5.81 9.28 0.14
C ASP A 41 6.21 10.23 1.30
N ASP A 42 7.27 11.01 1.09
CA ASP A 42 7.79 11.97 2.08
C ASP A 42 6.79 13.09 2.43
N SER A 43 5.80 13.34 1.55
CA SER A 43 4.70 14.28 1.82
C SER A 43 3.62 13.65 2.70
N GLY A 44 3.79 12.38 3.06
CA GLY A 44 2.89 11.61 3.88
C GLY A 44 1.71 11.02 3.12
N LEU A 45 1.70 11.11 1.78
CA LEU A 45 0.62 10.63 0.95
C LEU A 45 0.83 9.17 0.52
N TYR A 46 -0.25 8.41 0.42
CA TYR A 46 -0.25 7.01 0.01
C TYR A 46 -0.48 6.87 -1.50
N SER A 47 0.39 6.09 -2.14
CA SER A 47 0.34 5.74 -3.57
C SER A 47 0.41 4.23 -3.72
N TYR A 48 -0.17 3.69 -4.79
CA TYR A 48 -0.01 2.28 -5.10
C TYR A 48 1.47 1.96 -5.39
N ALA A 49 1.92 0.79 -4.96
CA ALA A 49 3.27 0.33 -5.23
C ALA A 49 3.35 -0.29 -6.63
N GLU A 50 4.49 -0.07 -7.27
CA GLU A 50 4.95 -0.76 -8.47
C GLU A 50 6.26 -1.47 -8.16
N LEU A 51 6.50 -2.60 -8.84
CA LEU A 51 7.82 -3.22 -8.84
C LEU A 51 8.72 -2.45 -9.79
N SER A 52 9.84 -1.93 -9.30
CA SER A 52 10.92 -1.48 -10.16
C SER A 52 11.58 -2.68 -10.85
N ASP A 53 12.32 -2.42 -11.93
CA ASP A 53 13.10 -3.44 -12.65
C ASP A 53 14.09 -4.19 -11.73
N ASP A 54 14.51 -3.56 -10.61
CA ASP A 54 15.38 -4.13 -9.59
C ASP A 54 14.64 -4.97 -8.53
N GLY A 55 13.34 -5.19 -8.70
CA GLY A 55 12.51 -5.96 -7.77
C GLY A 55 12.15 -5.23 -6.48
N LYS A 56 12.29 -3.90 -6.44
CA LYS A 56 11.94 -3.09 -5.26
C LYS A 56 10.54 -2.51 -5.40
N LEU A 57 9.85 -2.33 -4.28
CA LEU A 57 8.60 -1.58 -4.24
C LEU A 57 8.89 -0.08 -4.34
N VAL A 58 8.39 0.56 -5.38
CA VAL A 58 8.48 2.00 -5.61
C VAL A 58 7.08 2.63 -5.71
N PRO A 59 6.89 3.89 -5.31
CA PRO A 59 5.61 4.57 -5.47
C PRO A 59 5.29 4.76 -6.95
N SER A 60 4.09 4.34 -7.36
CA SER A 60 3.56 4.69 -8.67
C SER A 60 3.00 6.12 -8.67
N ASN A 61 2.62 6.59 -9.86
CA ASN A 61 1.89 7.84 -10.01
C ASN A 61 0.41 7.72 -9.59
N GLU A 62 -0.07 6.53 -9.22
CA GLU A 62 -1.46 6.28 -8.84
C GLU A 62 -1.65 6.50 -7.34
N LYS A 63 -2.42 7.53 -7.01
CA LYS A 63 -2.69 7.90 -5.63
C LYS A 63 -3.92 7.18 -5.09
N VAL A 64 -3.81 6.62 -3.89
CA VAL A 64 -4.92 5.95 -3.20
C VAL A 64 -5.96 7.01 -2.82
N GLY A 65 -7.24 6.76 -3.15
CA GLY A 65 -8.34 7.72 -2.96
C GLY A 65 -8.49 8.76 -4.10
N LEU A 66 -7.77 8.60 -5.21
CA LEU A 66 -7.98 9.40 -6.44
C LEU A 66 -8.02 8.54 -7.70
N SER A 67 -7.29 7.42 -7.72
CA SER A 67 -7.16 6.55 -8.88
C SER A 67 -7.67 5.15 -8.57
N GLU A 68 -8.29 4.50 -9.56
CA GLU A 68 -8.60 3.08 -9.47
C GLU A 68 -7.28 2.28 -9.54
N PRO A 69 -7.08 1.27 -8.67
CA PRO A 69 -5.87 0.46 -8.68
C PRO A 69 -5.75 -0.33 -9.99
N LYS A 70 -4.58 -0.26 -10.64
CA LYS A 70 -4.29 -1.17 -11.75
C LYS A 70 -4.09 -2.60 -11.26
N PRO A 71 -4.60 -3.61 -11.98
CA PRO A 71 -4.50 -5.03 -11.58
C PRO A 71 -3.06 -5.54 -11.44
N SER A 72 -2.07 -4.87 -12.03
CA SER A 72 -0.64 -5.18 -11.87
C SER A 72 -0.11 -4.99 -10.44
N SER A 73 -0.81 -4.25 -9.58
CA SER A 73 -0.37 -3.95 -8.22
C SER A 73 -0.95 -4.90 -7.14
N HIS A 74 -1.75 -5.90 -7.54
CA HIS A 74 -2.61 -6.69 -6.64
C HIS A 74 -1.84 -7.64 -5.69
N HIS A 75 -0.55 -7.92 -5.92
CA HIS A 75 0.13 -9.00 -5.19
C HIS A 75 1.63 -8.75 -5.00
N LEU A 76 1.99 -7.51 -4.68
CA LEU A 76 3.38 -7.15 -4.46
C LEU A 76 3.80 -7.40 -3.01
N HIS A 77 4.25 -8.62 -2.72
CA HIS A 77 4.91 -8.90 -1.45
C HIS A 77 6.39 -8.55 -1.54
N PRO A 78 6.94 -7.76 -0.60
CA PRO A 78 8.38 -7.61 -0.48
C PRO A 78 9.02 -8.99 -0.21
N LYS A 79 10.09 -9.31 -0.94
CA LYS A 79 10.91 -10.52 -0.73
C LYS A 79 12.06 -10.25 0.23
#